data_AF-A0A7S0XHS2-F1
#
_entry.id   AF-A0A7S0XHS2-F1
#
_cell.length_a   1.000
_cell.length_b   1.000
_cell.length_c   1.000
_cell.angle_alpha   90.00
_cell.angle_beta   90.00
_cell.angle_gamma   90.00
#
_symmetry.space_group_name_H-M   'P 1'
#
loop_
_entity.id
_entity.type
_entity.pdbx_description
1 polymer ?
#
loop_
_entity_poly.entity_id
_entity_poly.type
_entity_poly.pdbx_seq_one_letter_code
_entity_poly.pdbx_strand_id
1 'polypeptide(L)'
;AGWIRPTFLGQTDITSFALDFNNETLTLSRADLIPTFNDDGSKVTGVLKMVDLRELLGAPVFHYAVKVQELWINGGKVRADRPIYVVLDSGTTGCLVDKELFYNTDFSLGTFECHMRIRAEDGSRVTIGSSLRTCQKKCLFLVTPIEVPWQPAPGVEKNAYVIFAGLAFMFNQGSLTIDVDSRRMRLGGYPGPADR
;
A
#
# COMPACT_ATOMS: atom_id res chain seq x y z
N ALA A 1 23.67 -12.56 -0.91
CA ALA A 1 23.10 -13.25 0.26
C ALA A 1 21.68 -13.69 -0.10
N GLY A 2 21.39 -14.99 -0.02
CA GLY A 2 20.08 -15.54 -0.35
C GLY A 2 19.04 -15.10 0.68
N TRP A 3 18.07 -14.31 0.25
CA TRP A 3 16.98 -13.83 1.08
C TRP A 3 16.08 -15.01 1.44
N ILE A 4 15.86 -15.25 2.73
CA ILE A 4 14.71 -16.05 3.13
C ILE A 4 13.49 -15.20 2.77
N ARG A 5 12.69 -15.64 1.80
CA ARG A 5 11.34 -15.12 1.51
C ARG A 5 10.36 -16.08 2.20
N PRO A 6 10.08 -15.99 3.51
CA PRO A 6 9.18 -16.92 4.20
C PRO A 6 7.72 -16.51 3.94
N THR A 7 7.37 -16.36 2.66
CA THR A 7 6.01 -16.11 2.20
C THR A 7 5.64 -17.25 1.26
N PHE A 8 4.35 -17.55 1.13
CA PHE A 8 3.87 -18.52 0.14
C PHE A 8 4.46 -18.26 -1.26
N LEU A 9 4.56 -16.98 -1.66
CA LEU A 9 5.19 -16.58 -2.91
C LEU A 9 6.68 -16.93 -2.96
N GLY A 10 7.42 -16.72 -1.87
CA GLY A 10 8.85 -17.05 -1.78
C GLY A 10 9.18 -18.54 -1.86
N GLN A 11 8.18 -19.42 -1.68
CA GLN A 11 8.29 -20.87 -1.80
C GLN A 11 7.79 -21.40 -3.16
N THR A 12 7.32 -20.51 -4.04
CA THR A 12 6.82 -20.82 -5.38
C THR A 12 7.59 -20.05 -6.44
N ASP A 13 7.30 -20.30 -7.71
CA ASP A 13 7.82 -19.53 -8.84
C ASP A 13 6.91 -18.35 -9.24
N ILE A 14 5.98 -17.97 -8.36
CA ILE A 14 5.05 -16.86 -8.55
C ILE A 14 5.77 -15.53 -8.30
N THR A 15 5.70 -14.64 -9.28
CA THR A 15 6.36 -13.33 -9.28
C THR A 15 5.36 -12.17 -9.19
N SER A 16 4.07 -12.46 -9.34
CA SER A 16 3.00 -11.46 -9.27
C SER A 16 1.71 -12.06 -8.73
N PHE A 17 0.86 -11.19 -8.16
CA PHE A 17 -0.48 -11.57 -7.74
C PHE A 17 -1.45 -10.40 -7.84
N ALA A 18 -2.75 -10.73 -7.88
CA ALA A 18 -3.81 -9.76 -7.80
C ALA A 18 -4.90 -10.22 -6.84
N LEU A 19 -5.38 -9.28 -6.02
CA LEU A 19 -6.58 -9.41 -5.21
C LEU A 19 -7.69 -8.62 -5.90
N ASP A 20 -8.74 -9.31 -6.35
CA ASP A 20 -9.97 -8.68 -6.81
C ASP A 20 -10.99 -8.72 -5.68
N PHE A 21 -11.23 -7.57 -5.07
CA PHE A 21 -12.14 -7.44 -3.94
C PHE A 21 -13.62 -7.39 -4.37
N ASN A 22 -13.90 -7.11 -5.65
CA ASN A 22 -15.26 -7.10 -6.18
C ASN A 22 -15.74 -8.53 -6.44
N ASN A 23 -14.85 -9.37 -6.99
CA ASN A 23 -15.14 -10.76 -7.33
C ASN A 23 -14.65 -11.76 -6.27
N GLU A 24 -13.95 -11.29 -5.22
CA GLU A 24 -13.38 -12.10 -4.15
C GLU A 24 -12.40 -13.18 -4.65
N THR A 25 -11.56 -12.81 -5.62
CA THR A 25 -10.59 -13.73 -6.24
C THR A 25 -9.14 -13.36 -5.94
N LEU A 26 -8.30 -14.39 -5.87
CA LEU A 26 -6.85 -14.28 -5.84
C LEU A 26 -6.29 -14.88 -7.14
N THR A 27 -5.54 -14.08 -7.88
CA THR A 27 -4.80 -14.52 -9.07
C THR A 27 -3.33 -14.55 -8.74
N LEU A 28 -2.67 -15.64 -9.13
CA LEU A 28 -1.23 -15.84 -8.98
C LEU A 28 -0.62 -16.02 -10.36
N SER A 29 0.49 -15.35 -10.65
CA SER A 29 1.15 -15.44 -11.94
C SER A 29 2.68 -15.49 -11.82
N ARG A 30 3.30 -16.14 -12.80
CA ARG A 30 4.76 -16.24 -12.98
C ARG A 30 5.31 -15.11 -13.86
N ALA A 31 4.44 -14.26 -14.36
CA ALA A 31 4.74 -13.11 -15.20
C ALA A 31 4.04 -11.87 -14.64
N ASP A 32 4.60 -10.69 -14.88
CA ASP A 32 4.00 -9.42 -14.49
C ASP A 32 2.54 -9.33 -14.95
N LEU A 33 1.64 -8.97 -14.04
CA LEU A 33 0.23 -8.77 -14.30
C LEU A 33 -0.08 -7.32 -14.70
N ILE A 34 0.80 -6.36 -14.36
CA ILE A 34 0.61 -4.96 -14.74
C ILE A 34 1.28 -4.74 -16.09
N PRO A 35 0.52 -4.59 -17.19
CA PRO A 35 1.14 -4.36 -18.48
C PRO A 35 1.88 -3.02 -18.52
N THR A 36 2.75 -2.85 -19.50
CA THR A 36 3.41 -1.56 -19.76
C THR A 36 2.50 -0.67 -20.62
N PHE A 37 1.76 -1.27 -21.55
CA PHE A 37 0.86 -0.61 -22.48
C PHE A 37 -0.52 -1.28 -22.43
N ASN A 38 -1.58 -0.50 -22.63
CA ASN A 38 -2.93 -1.01 -22.87
C ASN A 38 -3.03 -1.57 -24.31
N ASP A 39 -4.12 -2.26 -24.62
CA ASP A 39 -4.36 -2.87 -25.94
C ASP A 39 -4.38 -1.84 -27.08
N ASP A 40 -4.75 -0.58 -26.78
CA ASP A 40 -4.73 0.53 -27.73
C ASP A 40 -3.33 1.15 -27.93
N GLY A 41 -2.30 0.58 -27.31
CA GLY A 41 -0.91 1.04 -27.38
C GLY A 41 -0.58 2.22 -26.47
N SER A 42 -1.54 2.76 -25.71
CA SER A 42 -1.28 3.81 -24.72
C SER A 42 -0.57 3.25 -23.49
N LYS A 43 0.28 4.05 -22.82
CA LYS A 43 0.98 3.61 -21.61
C LYS A 43 -0.02 3.42 -20.46
N VAL A 44 0.14 2.33 -19.71
CA VAL A 44 -0.68 2.10 -18.50
C VAL A 44 -0.36 3.17 -17.45
N THR A 45 -1.41 3.79 -16.94
CA THR A 45 -1.32 4.90 -15.98
C THR A 45 -1.61 4.44 -14.55
N GLY A 46 -1.27 5.28 -13.57
CA GLY A 46 -1.57 5.01 -12.16
C GLY A 46 -0.76 3.86 -11.54
N VAL A 47 0.32 3.43 -12.20
CA VAL A 47 1.25 2.43 -11.65
C VAL A 47 2.12 3.06 -10.59
N LEU A 48 2.16 2.44 -9.42
CA LEU A 48 2.93 2.88 -8.26
C LEU A 48 4.23 2.09 -8.17
N LYS A 49 5.34 2.80 -7.97
CA LYS A 49 6.64 2.19 -7.70
C LYS A 49 6.77 1.88 -6.21
N MET A 50 6.98 0.60 -5.89
CA MET A 50 7.16 0.18 -4.51
C MET A 50 8.55 0.58 -3.98
N VAL A 51 8.62 0.84 -2.68
CA VAL A 51 9.86 1.15 -1.96
C VAL A 51 10.27 -0.01 -1.07
N ASP A 52 11.57 -0.17 -0.83
CA ASP A 52 12.08 -1.20 0.08
C ASP A 52 12.28 -0.60 1.48
N LEU A 53 11.34 -0.85 2.39
CA LEU A 53 11.41 -0.35 3.77
C LEU A 53 12.52 -1.02 4.59
N ARG A 54 13.11 -2.12 4.12
CA ARG A 54 14.25 -2.76 4.80
C ARG A 54 15.49 -1.87 4.70
N GLU A 55 15.73 -1.35 3.50
CA GLU A 55 16.84 -0.43 3.21
C GLU A 55 16.64 0.93 3.88
N LEU A 56 15.38 1.40 3.95
CA LEU A 56 15.06 2.73 4.46
C LEU A 56 14.91 2.80 5.99
N LEU A 57 14.28 1.79 6.60
CA LEU A 57 13.83 1.81 8.00
C LEU A 57 14.27 0.58 8.79
N GLY A 58 14.96 -0.38 8.18
CA GLY A 58 15.33 -1.63 8.85
C GLY A 58 14.13 -2.56 9.09
N ALA A 59 13.11 -2.50 8.23
CA ALA A 59 12.02 -3.46 8.29
C ALA A 59 12.56 -4.91 8.20
N PRO A 60 11.95 -5.87 8.92
CA PRO A 60 12.41 -7.26 8.91
C PRO A 60 12.06 -7.99 7.60
N VAL A 61 11.07 -7.48 6.86
CA VAL A 61 10.55 -8.09 5.64
C VAL A 61 10.29 -7.05 4.57
N PHE A 62 10.17 -7.50 3.33
CA PHE A 62 9.73 -6.64 2.24
C PHE A 62 8.23 -6.40 2.36
N HIS A 63 7.83 -5.14 2.46
CA HIS A 63 6.44 -4.71 2.51
C HIS A 63 5.99 -4.17 1.15
N TYR A 64 4.73 -4.38 0.79
CA TYR A 64 4.12 -3.72 -0.38
C TYR A 64 3.83 -2.27 -0.04
N ALA A 65 4.87 -1.44 -0.12
CA ALA A 65 4.89 -0.09 0.41
C ALA A 65 5.14 0.95 -0.68
N VAL A 66 4.51 2.12 -0.54
CA VAL A 66 4.68 3.26 -1.43
C VAL A 66 4.80 4.56 -0.64
N LYS A 67 5.45 5.57 -1.22
CA LYS A 67 5.63 6.88 -0.57
C LYS A 67 4.36 7.71 -0.70
N VAL A 68 3.85 8.21 0.42
CA VAL A 68 2.71 9.12 0.46
C VAL A 68 3.20 10.56 0.20
N GLN A 69 2.55 11.26 -0.74
CA GLN A 69 2.81 12.68 -1.00
C GLN A 69 1.99 13.60 -0.10
N GLU A 70 0.72 13.24 0.13
CA GLU A 70 -0.17 14.00 0.99
C GLU A 70 -1.02 13.04 1.81
N LEU A 71 -1.13 13.31 3.10
CA LEU A 71 -2.05 12.67 4.01
C LEU A 71 -3.13 13.67 4.40
N TRP A 72 -4.38 13.22 4.38
CA TRP A 72 -5.56 13.98 4.74
C TRP A 72 -6.36 13.20 5.78
N ILE A 73 -6.71 13.83 6.88
CA ILE A 73 -7.50 13.26 7.98
C ILE A 73 -8.69 14.20 8.17
N ASN A 74 -9.92 13.68 8.15
CA ASN A 74 -11.12 14.48 8.42
C ASN A 74 -11.23 15.77 7.56
N GLY A 75 -10.79 15.71 6.29
CA GLY A 75 -10.73 16.85 5.38
C GLY A 75 -9.54 17.79 5.57
N GLY A 76 -8.77 17.66 6.66
CA GLY A 76 -7.58 18.44 6.95
C GLY A 76 -6.29 17.81 6.38
N LYS A 77 -5.48 18.60 5.68
CA LYS A 77 -4.17 18.15 5.19
C LYS A 77 -3.16 18.11 6.34
N VAL A 78 -2.58 16.95 6.59
CA VAL A 78 -1.53 16.76 7.59
C VAL A 78 -0.22 17.37 7.09
N ARG A 79 0.44 18.15 7.96
CA ARG A 79 1.81 18.60 7.77
C ARG A 79 2.74 17.69 8.57
N ALA A 80 3.38 16.76 7.88
CA ALA A 80 4.38 15.89 8.48
C ALA A 80 5.76 16.52 8.38
N ASP A 81 6.54 16.40 9.46
CA ASP A 81 7.95 16.77 9.55
C ASP A 81 8.87 15.69 8.94
N ARG A 82 8.35 14.48 8.73
CA ARG A 82 9.06 13.33 8.18
C ARG A 82 8.28 12.69 7.01
N PRO A 83 8.95 12.02 6.07
CA PRO A 83 8.30 11.20 5.06
C PRO A 83 7.27 10.23 5.64
N ILE A 84 6.17 10.01 4.92
CA ILE A 84 5.16 9.00 5.25
C ILE A 84 5.20 7.92 4.17
N TYR A 85 5.24 6.67 4.59
CA TYR A 85 5.06 5.51 3.73
C TYR A 85 3.78 4.79 4.10
N VAL A 86 3.08 4.25 3.11
CA VAL A 86 1.91 3.40 3.34
C VAL A 86 2.21 1.99 2.85
N VAL A 87 2.02 1.02 3.72
CA VAL A 87 2.00 -0.42 3.43
C VAL A 87 0.56 -0.80 3.12
N LEU A 88 0.34 -1.48 2.00
CA LEU A 88 -0.98 -2.05 1.70
C LEU A 88 -1.01 -3.47 2.22
N ASP A 89 -1.81 -3.71 3.26
CA ASP A 89 -1.77 -4.94 4.04
C ASP A 89 -3.15 -5.61 4.11
N SER A 90 -3.39 -6.58 3.23
CA SER A 90 -4.67 -7.30 3.20
C SER A 90 -4.89 -8.18 4.44
N GLY A 91 -3.86 -8.39 5.28
CA GLY A 91 -3.96 -9.10 6.55
C GLY A 91 -4.54 -8.25 7.68
N THR A 92 -4.70 -6.94 7.47
CA THR A 92 -5.30 -6.01 8.44
C THR A 92 -6.64 -5.49 7.93
N THR A 93 -7.64 -5.37 8.82
CA THR A 93 -8.97 -4.87 8.43
C THR A 93 -9.02 -3.34 8.31
N GLY A 94 -8.48 -2.63 9.30
CA GLY A 94 -8.56 -1.17 9.43
C GLY A 94 -7.31 -0.42 8.96
N CYS A 95 -6.85 0.54 9.76
CA CYS A 95 -5.65 1.33 9.53
C CYS A 95 -4.78 1.31 10.78
N LEU A 96 -3.53 0.87 10.66
CA LEU A 96 -2.56 0.98 11.74
C LEU A 96 -1.61 2.13 11.44
N VAL A 97 -1.38 3.01 12.41
CA VAL A 97 -0.60 4.23 12.22
C VAL A 97 0.56 4.22 13.19
N ASP A 98 1.76 4.60 12.72
CA ASP A 98 2.90 4.84 13.60
C ASP A 98 2.48 5.75 14.78
N LYS A 99 2.79 5.29 16.00
CA LYS A 99 2.33 5.90 17.26
C LYS A 99 2.63 7.40 17.34
N GLU A 100 3.79 7.86 16.88
CA GLU A 100 4.12 9.28 16.89
C GLU A 100 3.24 10.07 15.94
N LEU A 101 3.05 9.57 14.71
CA LEU A 101 2.15 10.20 13.73
C LEU A 101 0.71 10.24 14.25
N PHE A 102 0.25 9.17 14.90
CA PHE A 102 -1.11 9.09 15.44
C PHE A 102 -1.36 10.15 16.52
N TYR A 103 -0.50 10.24 17.54
CA TYR A 103 -0.71 11.16 18.66
C TYR A 103 -0.40 12.62 18.33
N ASN A 104 0.41 12.89 17.31
CA ASN A 104 0.75 14.26 16.89
C ASN A 104 -0.17 14.82 15.79
N THR A 105 -1.23 14.10 15.41
CA THR A 105 -2.18 14.53 14.37
C THR A 105 -3.64 14.28 14.78
N ASP A 106 -4.56 14.71 13.92
CA ASP A 106 -6.01 14.57 14.12
C ASP A 106 -6.47 13.11 14.20
N PHE A 107 -5.62 12.12 13.90
CA PHE A 107 -5.93 10.72 14.17
C PHE A 107 -6.34 10.50 15.64
N SER A 108 -5.63 11.16 16.57
CA SER A 108 -5.88 11.06 18.01
C SER A 108 -7.21 11.67 18.48
N LEU A 109 -7.83 12.53 17.67
CA LEU A 109 -9.11 13.19 17.95
C LEU A 109 -10.31 12.38 17.45
N GLY A 110 -10.07 11.23 16.84
CA GLY A 110 -11.07 10.40 16.16
C GLY A 110 -11.06 10.64 14.65
N THR A 111 -11.21 9.56 13.88
CA THR A 111 -11.09 9.59 12.41
C THR A 111 -12.37 9.09 11.76
N PHE A 112 -13.04 9.95 10.99
CA PHE A 112 -14.20 9.58 10.19
C PHE A 112 -13.87 9.45 8.69
N GLU A 113 -12.76 10.03 8.24
CA GLU A 113 -12.18 9.79 6.92
C GLU A 113 -10.67 9.97 6.90
N CYS A 114 -10.00 9.23 6.01
CA CYS A 114 -8.56 9.32 5.79
C CYS A 114 -8.25 9.07 4.31
N HIS A 115 -7.47 9.96 3.70
CA HIS A 115 -7.07 9.88 2.30
C HIS A 115 -5.56 10.11 2.15
N MET A 116 -4.93 9.33 1.28
CA MET A 116 -3.53 9.44 0.92
C MET A 116 -3.41 9.66 -0.58
N ARG A 117 -2.61 10.65 -0.98
CA ARG A 117 -2.24 10.88 -2.37
C ARG A 117 -0.84 10.37 -2.62
N ILE A 118 -0.69 9.60 -3.69
CA ILE A 118 0.55 8.93 -4.08
C ILE A 118 0.86 9.36 -5.51
N ARG A 119 2.15 9.54 -5.83
CA ARG A 119 2.59 9.83 -7.19
C ARG A 119 2.92 8.53 -7.91
N ALA A 120 2.28 8.32 -9.06
CA ALA A 120 2.56 7.22 -9.94
C ALA A 120 3.83 7.45 -10.78
N GLU A 121 4.30 6.40 -11.44
CA GLU A 121 5.51 6.41 -12.30
C GLU A 121 5.40 7.37 -13.49
N ASP A 122 4.18 7.59 -13.99
CA ASP A 122 3.86 8.56 -15.05
C ASP A 122 3.71 10.01 -14.53
N GLY A 123 3.89 10.23 -13.22
CA GLY A 123 3.73 11.52 -12.57
C GLY A 123 2.28 11.86 -12.20
N SER A 124 1.31 11.04 -12.57
CA SER A 124 -0.10 11.19 -12.19
C SER A 124 -0.31 10.96 -10.70
N ARG A 125 -1.51 11.32 -10.21
CA ARG A 125 -1.89 11.19 -8.79
C ARG A 125 -2.86 10.04 -8.62
N VAL A 126 -2.47 9.07 -7.79
CA VAL A 126 -3.36 8.01 -7.30
C VAL A 126 -3.83 8.41 -5.90
N THR A 127 -5.12 8.32 -5.64
CA THR A 127 -5.69 8.57 -4.31
C THR A 127 -6.26 7.29 -3.75
N ILE A 128 -5.80 6.90 -2.56
CA ILE A 128 -6.38 5.80 -1.78
C ILE A 128 -7.00 6.39 -0.52
N GLY A 129 -8.18 5.92 -0.12
CA GLY A 129 -8.83 6.44 1.07
C GLY A 129 -10.01 5.61 1.53
N SER A 130 -10.44 5.90 2.75
CA SER A 130 -11.60 5.29 3.37
C SER A 130 -12.27 6.28 4.31
N SER A 131 -13.58 6.11 4.50
CA SER A 131 -14.37 6.84 5.48
C SER A 131 -15.45 5.94 6.08
N LEU A 132 -16.10 6.41 7.14
CA LEU A 132 -17.31 5.77 7.68
C LEU A 132 -18.45 5.71 6.64
N ARG A 133 -18.40 6.52 5.58
CA ARG A 133 -19.40 6.53 4.50
C ARG A 133 -19.07 5.54 3.40
N THR A 134 -17.81 5.41 3.00
CA THR A 134 -17.42 4.49 1.92
C THR A 134 -17.27 3.07 2.43
N CYS A 135 -16.84 2.90 3.67
CA CYS A 135 -16.63 1.61 4.25
C CYS A 135 -17.92 1.07 4.89
N GLN A 136 -18.72 0.39 4.07
CA GLN A 136 -20.00 -0.18 4.48
C GLN A 136 -20.01 -1.71 4.34
N LYS A 137 -20.71 -2.39 5.26
CA LYS A 137 -20.93 -3.85 5.27
C LYS A 137 -19.66 -4.69 5.51
N LYS A 138 -18.84 -4.89 4.47
CA LYS A 138 -17.75 -5.88 4.43
C LYS A 138 -16.40 -5.35 4.92
N CYS A 139 -16.34 -4.10 5.35
CA CYS A 139 -15.12 -3.51 5.89
C CYS A 139 -15.41 -2.75 7.19
N LEU A 140 -14.36 -2.59 8.00
CA LEU A 140 -14.40 -1.84 9.26
C LEU A 140 -13.34 -0.73 9.21
N PHE A 141 -13.80 0.52 9.12
CA PHE A 141 -12.90 1.67 9.19
C PHE A 141 -12.61 2.03 10.65
N LEU A 142 -11.50 1.48 11.15
CA LEU A 142 -10.93 1.78 12.46
C LEU A 142 -9.48 2.22 12.27
N VAL A 143 -9.06 3.25 12.97
CA VAL A 143 -7.67 3.70 12.99
C VAL A 143 -7.10 3.51 14.38
N THR A 144 -5.96 2.83 14.48
CA THR A 144 -5.32 2.49 15.74
C THR A 144 -3.81 2.76 15.70
N PRO A 145 -3.21 3.30 16.79
CA PRO A 145 -1.77 3.47 16.86
C PRO A 145 -1.06 2.13 17.06
N ILE A 146 0.13 2.00 16.48
CA ILE A 146 1.05 0.89 16.72
C ILE A 146 2.49 1.38 16.87
N GLU A 147 3.29 0.59 17.58
CA GLU A 147 4.73 0.77 17.56
C GLU A 147 5.32 0.06 16.34
N VAL A 148 6.18 0.76 15.60
CA VAL A 148 6.94 0.20 14.49
C VAL A 148 8.41 0.13 14.94
N PRO A 149 8.83 -1.00 15.55
CA PRO A 149 10.11 -1.12 16.25
C PRO A 149 11.30 -1.38 15.31
N TRP A 150 11.15 -1.04 14.02
CA TRP A 150 12.18 -1.25 13.02
C TRP A 150 13.36 -0.33 13.29
N GLN A 151 14.55 -0.91 13.25
CA GLN A 151 15.80 -0.21 13.50
C GLN A 151 16.62 -0.27 12.23
N PRO A 152 16.87 0.88 11.56
CA PRO A 152 17.79 0.90 10.43
C PRO A 152 19.22 0.58 10.90
N ALA A 153 20.14 0.42 9.95
CA ALA A 153 21.53 0.08 10.25
C ALA A 153 22.16 1.07 11.26
N PRO A 154 23.11 0.62 12.10
CA PRO A 154 23.77 1.49 13.07
C PRO A 154 24.28 2.80 12.44
N GLY A 155 23.92 3.94 13.04
CA GLY A 155 24.27 5.27 12.54
C GLY A 155 23.26 5.89 11.57
N VAL A 156 22.17 5.19 11.24
CA VAL A 156 21.04 5.74 10.48
C VAL A 156 19.89 6.03 11.45
N GLU A 157 19.33 7.24 11.40
CA GLU A 157 18.13 7.55 12.19
C GLU A 157 16.86 7.10 11.45
N LYS A 158 15.91 6.51 12.19
CA LYS A 158 14.57 6.25 11.66
C LYS A 158 13.88 7.59 11.40
N ASN A 159 13.83 8.00 10.14
CA ASN A 159 13.28 9.29 9.74
C ASN A 159 12.06 9.15 8.81
N ALA A 160 11.09 8.34 9.20
CA ALA A 160 9.80 8.26 8.50
C ALA A 160 8.70 7.68 9.39
N TYR A 161 7.47 8.04 9.07
CA TYR A 161 6.27 7.39 9.59
C TYR A 161 5.79 6.29 8.63
N VAL A 162 5.14 5.28 9.20
CA VAL A 162 4.55 4.17 8.44
C VAL A 162 3.07 4.06 8.79
N ILE A 163 2.23 3.94 7.76
CA ILE A 163 0.82 3.63 7.85
C ILE A 163 0.61 2.25 7.24
N PHE A 164 -0.16 1.37 7.88
CA PHE A 164 -0.60 0.10 7.32
C PHE A 164 -2.07 0.27 6.96
N ALA A 165 -2.33 0.44 5.67
CA ALA A 165 -3.67 0.60 5.13
C ALA A 165 -4.23 -0.79 4.79
N GLY A 166 -5.21 -1.21 5.58
CA GLY A 166 -5.85 -2.50 5.48
C GLY A 166 -7.00 -2.55 4.48
N LEU A 167 -7.79 -3.62 4.60
CA LEU A 167 -8.93 -3.92 3.72
C LEU A 167 -9.92 -2.75 3.59
N ALA A 168 -10.15 -1.96 4.64
CA ALA A 168 -11.01 -0.76 4.58
C ALA A 168 -10.60 0.24 3.48
N PHE A 169 -9.30 0.35 3.18
CA PHE A 169 -8.79 1.21 2.11
C PHE A 169 -8.84 0.52 0.74
N MET A 170 -8.50 -0.77 0.71
CA MET A 170 -8.36 -1.54 -0.53
C MET A 170 -9.71 -1.92 -1.16
N PHE A 171 -10.74 -2.23 -0.36
CA PHE A 171 -12.09 -2.49 -0.87
C PHE A 171 -12.61 -1.31 -1.71
N ASN A 172 -12.32 -0.07 -1.28
CA ASN A 172 -12.74 1.13 -2.02
C ASN A 172 -12.02 1.29 -3.37
N GLN A 173 -10.94 0.53 -3.61
CA GLN A 173 -10.21 0.54 -4.88
C GLN A 173 -10.66 -0.58 -5.83
N GLY A 174 -11.40 -1.58 -5.33
CA GLY A 174 -11.88 -2.73 -6.09
C GLY A 174 -10.82 -3.81 -6.36
N SER A 175 -9.55 -3.46 -6.56
CA SER A 175 -8.46 -4.44 -6.68
C SER A 175 -7.09 -3.91 -6.26
N LEU A 176 -6.19 -4.84 -5.93
CA LEU A 176 -4.76 -4.61 -5.73
C LEU A 176 -3.97 -5.61 -6.59
N THR A 177 -3.12 -5.11 -7.47
CA THR A 177 -2.18 -5.94 -8.26
C THR A 177 -0.75 -5.61 -7.87
N ILE A 178 0.07 -6.63 -7.67
CA ILE A 178 1.48 -6.53 -7.29
C ILE A 178 2.33 -7.37 -8.23
N ASP A 179 3.33 -6.74 -8.84
CA ASP A 179 4.44 -7.40 -9.49
C ASP A 179 5.67 -7.27 -8.59
N VAL A 180 6.04 -8.38 -7.93
CA VAL A 180 7.00 -8.39 -6.81
C VAL A 180 8.40 -8.05 -7.30
N ASP A 181 8.85 -8.70 -8.37
CA ASP A 181 10.22 -8.56 -8.84
C ASP A 181 10.45 -7.24 -9.59
N SER A 182 9.48 -6.76 -10.37
CA SER A 182 9.54 -5.42 -10.99
C SER A 182 9.21 -4.28 -10.03
N ARG A 183 8.79 -4.60 -8.79
CA ARG A 183 8.43 -3.67 -7.73
C ARG A 183 7.31 -2.70 -8.14
N ARG A 184 6.33 -3.18 -8.90
CA ARG A 184 5.19 -2.40 -9.40
C ARG A 184 3.92 -2.78 -8.67
N MET A 185 3.09 -1.79 -8.41
CA MET A 185 1.80 -1.93 -7.75
C MET A 185 0.75 -1.15 -8.52
N ARG A 186 -0.47 -1.67 -8.63
CA ARG A 186 -1.61 -0.93 -9.17
C ARG A 186 -2.85 -1.16 -8.31
N LEU A 187 -3.60 -0.08 -8.10
CA LEU A 187 -4.89 -0.08 -7.42
C LEU A 187 -5.99 0.14 -8.45
N GLY A 188 -7.06 -0.64 -8.34
CA GLY A 188 -8.19 -0.58 -9.27
C GLY A 188 -7.87 -1.09 -10.67
N GLY A 189 -8.93 -1.45 -11.41
CA GLY A 189 -8.81 -1.98 -12.77
C GLY A 189 -8.02 -3.28 -12.84
N TYR A 190 -8.57 -4.37 -12.28
CA TYR A 190 -8.00 -5.71 -12.39
C TYR A 190 -7.76 -6.02 -13.88
N PRO A 191 -6.50 -6.23 -14.32
CA PRO A 191 -6.19 -6.40 -15.73
C PRO A 191 -6.68 -7.75 -16.31
N GLY A 192 -7.25 -8.64 -15.48
CA GLY A 192 -7.52 -10.02 -15.88
C GLY A 192 -6.27 -10.89 -15.81
N PRO A 193 -6.41 -12.23 -15.86
CA PRO A 193 -5.30 -13.05 -16.31
C PRO A 193 -4.98 -12.63 -17.76
N ALA A 194 -3.71 -12.43 -18.10
CA ALA A 194 -3.32 -12.36 -19.50
C ALA A 194 -3.75 -13.68 -20.15
N ASP A 195 -4.69 -13.61 -21.10
CA ASP A 195 -5.00 -14.76 -21.95
C ASP A 195 -3.68 -15.17 -22.62
N ARG A 196 -3.32 -16.45 -22.43
CA ARG A 196 -2.11 -17.04 -22.98
C ARG A 196 -2.20 -17.23 -24.48
#